data_AF-A0A0Q5ZT15-F1
#
_entry.id   AF-A0A0Q5ZT15-F1
#
_cell.length_a   1.000
_cell.length_b   1.000
_cell.length_c   1.000
_cell.angle_alpha   90.00
_cell.angle_beta   90.00
_cell.angle_gamma   90.00
#
_symmetry.space_group_name_H-M   'P 1'
#
loop_
_entity.id
_entity.type
_entity.pdbx_description
1 polymer ?
#
loop_
_entity_poly.entity_id
_entity_poly.type
_entity_poly.pdbx_seq_one_letter_code
_entity_poly.pdbx_strand_id
1 'polypeptide(L)'
;MSKIVSDYLENLPFTKVLKDRVNHILELNLKVFEFELEDILISEYKNQEGVNIYTSLWIFTEEFSIECKNFLYTYDFDLTPMSKGINYCSISFENYNLEETNDGSKVNISAQFSDAVHGSIVATGINCKYAYNIYKKYFIPALKKKCS
;
A
#
# COMPACT_ATOMS: atom_id res chain seq x y z
N MET A 1 9.58 15.35 0.72
CA MET A 1 8.46 14.40 0.87
C MET A 1 7.24 15.02 0.23
N SER A 2 6.49 14.27 -0.60
CA SER A 2 5.34 14.83 -1.31
C SER A 2 4.21 15.19 -0.33
N LYS A 3 3.39 16.17 -0.70
CA LYS A 3 2.21 16.56 0.10
C LYS A 3 1.25 15.39 0.31
N ILE A 4 1.11 14.52 -0.70
CA ILE A 4 0.22 13.36 -0.68
C ILE A 4 0.62 12.38 0.43
N VAL A 5 1.91 12.08 0.55
CA VAL A 5 2.45 11.21 1.61
C VAL A 5 2.20 11.81 2.99
N SER A 6 2.44 13.12 3.15
CA SER A 6 2.17 13.82 4.40
C SER A 6 0.69 13.78 4.77
N ASP A 7 -0.20 14.05 3.82
CA ASP A 7 -1.65 14.03 4.02
C ASP A 7 -2.12 12.63 4.42
N TYR A 8 -1.57 11.56 3.82
CA TYR A 8 -1.87 10.18 4.20
C TYR A 8 -1.53 9.90 5.68
N LEU A 9 -0.31 10.24 6.10
CA LEU A 9 0.14 9.99 7.47
C LEU A 9 -0.61 10.85 8.49
N GLU A 10 -1.01 12.08 8.15
CA GLU A 10 -1.73 12.97 9.06
C GLU A 10 -3.22 12.66 9.18
N ASN A 11 -3.86 12.16 8.13
CA ASN A 11 -5.29 11.83 8.16
C ASN A 11 -5.61 10.49 8.83
N LEU A 12 -4.60 9.71 9.20
CA LEU A 12 -4.75 8.42 9.86
C LEU A 12 -4.27 8.50 11.32
N PRO A 13 -4.92 7.78 12.25
CA PRO A 13 -4.59 7.83 13.68
C PRO A 13 -3.33 7.04 14.02
N PHE A 14 -2.29 7.15 13.20
CA PHE A 14 -1.01 6.51 13.41
C PHE A 14 -0.24 7.18 14.55
N THR A 15 0.43 6.37 15.35
CA THR A 15 1.29 6.88 16.42
C THR A 15 2.48 7.64 15.85
N LYS A 16 3.02 8.59 16.61
CA LYS A 16 4.24 9.31 16.21
C LYS A 16 5.40 8.36 15.88
N VAL A 17 5.56 7.29 16.67
CA VAL A 17 6.59 6.27 16.44
C VAL A 17 6.44 5.60 15.09
N LEU A 18 5.20 5.27 14.69
CA LEU A 18 4.91 4.68 13.39
C LEU A 18 5.22 5.67 12.25
N LYS A 19 4.78 6.92 12.38
CA LYS A 19 5.06 7.99 11.39
C LYS A 19 6.56 8.22 11.23
N ASP A 20 7.29 8.34 12.33
CA ASP A 20 8.75 8.51 12.33
C ASP A 20 9.44 7.32 11.65
N ARG A 21 8.96 6.09 11.90
CA ARG A 21 9.46 4.88 11.25
C ARG A 21 9.23 4.90 9.73
N VAL A 22 8.02 5.24 9.28
CA VAL A 22 7.70 5.36 7.86
C VAL A 22 8.59 6.42 7.21
N ASN A 23 8.67 7.62 7.80
CA ASN A 23 9.50 8.70 7.27
C ASN A 23 10.96 8.29 7.09
N HIS A 24 11.53 7.59 8.05
CA HIS A 24 12.90 7.07 7.94
C HIS A 24 13.07 6.08 6.77
N ILE A 25 12.10 5.19 6.56
CA ILE A 25 12.13 4.25 5.42
C ILE A 25 12.00 4.99 4.10
N LEU A 26 11.17 6.03 4.02
CA LEU A 26 11.04 6.85 2.83
C LEU A 26 12.34 7.61 2.51
N GLU A 27 13.03 8.14 3.53
CA GLU A 27 14.35 8.75 3.35
C GLU A 27 15.39 7.74 2.84
N LEU A 28 15.38 6.51 3.35
CA LEU A 28 16.25 5.44 2.85
C LEU A 28 15.90 5.06 1.42
N ASN A 29 14.61 4.92 1.11
CA ASN A 29 14.13 4.58 -0.23
C ASN A 29 14.60 5.61 -1.26
N LEU A 30 14.47 6.91 -0.95
CA LEU A 30 14.97 7.99 -1.80
C LEU A 30 16.48 7.92 -2.04
N LYS A 31 17.27 7.54 -1.03
CA LYS A 31 18.73 7.41 -1.15
C LYS A 31 19.17 6.18 -1.92
N VAL A 32 18.40 5.09 -1.86
CA VAL A 32 18.77 3.80 -2.46
C VAL A 32 18.30 3.71 -3.91
N PHE A 33 17.07 4.14 -4.18
CA PHE A 33 16.41 3.93 -5.47
C PHE A 33 16.27 5.19 -6.31
N GLU A 34 16.44 6.38 -5.70
CA GLU A 34 16.42 7.68 -6.40
C GLU A 34 15.13 7.96 -7.19
N PHE A 35 14.01 7.32 -6.82
CA PHE A 35 12.70 7.56 -7.45
C PHE A 35 11.88 8.61 -6.71
N GLU A 36 11.06 9.37 -7.44
CA GLU A 36 10.09 10.25 -6.81
C GLU A 36 8.92 9.44 -6.22
N LEU A 37 8.70 9.63 -4.92
CA LEU A 37 7.61 8.98 -4.18
C LEU A 37 6.29 9.70 -4.47
N GLU A 38 5.32 8.99 -5.05
CA GLU A 38 4.00 9.55 -5.30
C GLU A 38 3.03 9.25 -4.17
N ASP A 39 2.89 7.97 -3.84
CA ASP A 39 1.90 7.46 -2.91
C ASP A 39 2.48 6.39 -1.99
N ILE A 40 1.89 6.26 -0.80
CA ILE A 40 2.21 5.19 0.14
C ILE A 40 0.93 4.58 0.71
N LEU A 41 1.06 3.36 1.24
CA LEU A 41 -0.01 2.70 1.96
C LEU A 41 0.55 1.71 2.99
N ILE A 42 0.11 1.81 4.23
CA ILE A 42 0.40 0.79 5.24
C ILE A 42 -0.66 -0.30 5.14
N SER A 43 -0.22 -1.52 4.87
CA SER A 43 -1.05 -2.72 4.97
C SER A 43 -1.19 -3.12 6.44
N GLU A 44 -2.43 -3.35 6.87
CA GLU A 44 -2.77 -3.63 8.26
C GLU A 44 -4.01 -4.52 8.40
N TYR A 45 -4.12 -5.18 9.55
CA TYR A 45 -5.35 -5.86 9.96
C TYR A 45 -5.56 -5.74 11.47
N LYS A 46 -6.78 -5.96 11.95
CA LYS A 46 -7.06 -6.07 13.40
C LYS A 46 -6.94 -7.51 13.87
N ASN A 47 -6.20 -7.74 14.95
CA ASN A 47 -6.15 -9.05 15.61
C ASN A 47 -7.46 -9.34 16.37
N GLN A 48 -7.54 -10.48 17.06
CA GLN A 48 -8.73 -10.88 17.84
C GLN A 48 -9.07 -9.91 18.99
N GLU A 49 -8.10 -9.11 19.44
CA GLU A 49 -8.25 -8.10 20.49
C GLU A 49 -8.62 -6.72 19.92
N GLY A 50 -8.77 -6.59 18.60
CA GLY A 50 -9.07 -5.34 17.92
C GLY A 50 -7.85 -4.42 17.73
N VAL A 51 -6.65 -4.90 18.03
CA VAL A 51 -5.39 -4.14 17.88
C VAL A 51 -4.92 -4.19 16.43
N ASN A 52 -4.52 -3.03 15.89
CA ASN A 52 -3.94 -2.94 14.54
C ASN A 52 -2.56 -3.61 14.51
N ILE A 53 -2.39 -4.53 13.56
CA ILE A 53 -1.12 -5.16 13.20
C ILE A 53 -0.71 -4.63 11.83
N TYR A 54 0.41 -3.94 11.77
CA TYR A 54 0.98 -3.37 10.53
C TYR A 54 1.93 -4.39 9.90
N THR A 55 1.64 -4.81 8.67
CA THR A 55 2.38 -5.91 8.01
C THR A 55 3.42 -5.41 7.03
N SER A 56 3.05 -4.43 6.20
CA SER A 56 3.91 -3.94 5.12
C SER A 56 3.68 -2.45 4.90
N LEU A 57 4.74 -1.72 4.55
CA LEU A 57 4.62 -0.38 3.97
C LEU A 57 4.78 -0.53 2.46
N TRP A 58 3.76 -0.13 1.72
CA TRP A 58 3.80 -0.07 0.27
C TRP A 58 4.14 1.33 -0.18
N ILE A 59 5.01 1.41 -1.18
CA ILE A 59 5.41 2.63 -1.86
C ILE A 59 5.07 2.47 -3.33
N PHE A 60 4.44 3.49 -3.92
CA PHE A 60 4.05 3.49 -5.31
C PHE A 60 4.63 4.69 -6.05
N THR A 61 5.10 4.41 -7.26
CA THR A 61 5.49 5.38 -8.27
C THR A 61 4.79 5.00 -9.59
N GLU A 62 4.88 5.86 -10.61
CA GLU A 62 4.38 5.52 -11.95
C GLU A 62 5.00 4.21 -12.50
N GLU A 63 6.27 3.96 -12.18
CA GLU A 63 7.04 2.85 -12.75
C GLU A 63 7.09 1.62 -11.87
N PHE A 64 6.99 1.76 -10.55
CA PHE A 64 7.27 0.69 -9.60
C PHE A 64 6.27 0.63 -8.45
N SER A 65 6.11 -0.59 -7.94
CA SER A 65 5.55 -0.86 -6.62
C SER A 65 6.67 -1.44 -5.75
N ILE A 66 6.80 -0.94 -4.53
CA ILE A 66 7.81 -1.38 -3.56
C ILE A 66 7.08 -1.84 -2.30
N GLU A 67 7.28 -3.09 -1.91
CA GLU A 67 6.83 -3.61 -0.63
C GLU A 67 7.99 -3.58 0.37
N CYS A 68 7.79 -2.86 1.47
CA CYS A 68 8.64 -2.95 2.65
C CYS A 68 7.99 -3.92 3.64
N LYS A 69 8.33 -5.20 3.58
CA LYS A 69 7.70 -6.23 4.41
C LYS A 69 8.22 -6.17 5.84
N ASN A 70 7.33 -6.33 6.82
CA ASN A 70 7.66 -6.25 8.24
C ASN A 70 8.44 -4.97 8.60
N PHE A 71 8.09 -3.86 7.96
CA PHE A 71 8.87 -2.62 7.95
C PHE A 71 9.14 -2.04 9.35
N LEU A 72 8.40 -2.43 10.38
CA LEU A 72 8.67 -2.05 11.76
C LEU A 72 9.99 -2.60 12.29
N TYR A 73 10.46 -3.72 11.76
CA TYR A 73 11.59 -4.48 12.30
C TYR A 73 12.75 -4.62 11.32
N THR A 74 12.46 -4.64 10.01
CA THR A 74 13.44 -4.88 8.95
C THR A 74 13.45 -3.75 7.92
N TYR A 75 14.51 -3.73 7.11
CA TYR A 75 14.65 -2.91 5.91
C TYR A 75 14.72 -3.84 4.70
N ASP A 76 13.62 -4.56 4.48
CA ASP A 76 13.49 -5.52 3.38
C ASP A 76 12.63 -4.89 2.30
N PHE A 77 13.16 -4.71 1.09
CA PHE A 77 12.52 -3.98 0.00
C PHE A 77 12.34 -4.90 -1.21
N ASP A 78 11.10 -5.26 -1.48
CA ASP A 78 10.72 -6.01 -2.67
C ASP A 78 10.18 -5.04 -3.74
N LEU A 79 10.90 -4.92 -4.86
CA LEU A 79 10.56 -4.02 -5.95
C LEU A 79 10.00 -4.79 -7.14
N THR A 80 8.87 -4.34 -7.70
CA THR A 80 8.33 -4.87 -8.95
C THR A 80 7.99 -3.74 -9.94
N PRO A 81 8.39 -3.84 -11.23
CA PRO A 81 7.99 -2.88 -12.24
C PRO A 81 6.48 -2.98 -12.53
N MET A 82 5.77 -1.87 -12.44
CA MET A 82 4.36 -1.76 -12.85
C MET A 82 4.21 -1.70 -14.37
N SER A 83 5.27 -1.32 -15.09
CA SER A 83 5.32 -1.24 -16.56
C SER A 83 5.17 -2.61 -17.25
N LYS A 84 5.55 -3.70 -16.58
CA LYS A 84 5.38 -5.08 -17.09
C LYS A 84 3.94 -5.59 -17.01
N GLY A 85 3.04 -4.79 -16.43
CA GLY A 85 1.64 -5.13 -16.23
C GLY A 85 1.42 -6.09 -15.06
N ILE A 86 0.16 -6.29 -14.72
CA ILE A 86 -0.26 -7.24 -13.68
C ILE A 86 -0.92 -8.43 -14.38
N ASN A 87 -0.52 -9.66 -14.03
CA ASN A 87 -1.04 -10.90 -14.59
C ASN A 87 -2.47 -11.17 -14.12
N TYR A 88 -2.71 -10.94 -12.83
CA TYR A 88 -3.97 -11.17 -12.16
C TYR A 88 -4.10 -10.20 -11.00
N CYS A 89 -5.30 -9.70 -10.76
CA CYS A 89 -5.59 -8.91 -9.58
C CYS A 89 -7.01 -9.19 -9.11
N SER A 90 -7.18 -9.34 -7.80
CA SER A 90 -8.48 -9.36 -7.15
C SER A 90 -8.56 -8.27 -6.10
N ILE A 91 -9.75 -7.69 -5.96
CA ILE A 91 -10.10 -6.81 -4.87
C ILE A 91 -11.37 -7.34 -4.21
N SER A 92 -11.40 -7.35 -2.88
CA SER A 92 -12.59 -7.68 -2.10
C SER A 92 -12.87 -6.62 -1.07
N PHE A 93 -14.16 -6.47 -0.77
CA PHE A 93 -14.69 -5.49 0.16
C PHE A 93 -15.53 -6.20 1.21
N GLU A 94 -15.35 -5.82 2.47
CA GLU A 94 -16.17 -6.28 3.58
C GLU A 94 -16.62 -5.04 4.36
N ASN A 95 -17.93 -4.86 4.54
CA ASN A 95 -18.52 -3.70 5.22
C ASN A 95 -18.02 -2.32 4.70
N TYR A 96 -17.58 -2.24 3.45
CA TYR A 96 -17.12 -1.01 2.79
C TYR A 96 -17.93 -0.81 1.50
N ASN A 97 -18.60 0.34 1.37
CA ASN A 97 -19.47 0.67 0.24
C ASN A 97 -18.82 1.64 -0.77
N LEU A 98 -17.50 1.85 -0.69
CA LEU A 98 -16.71 2.78 -1.51
C LEU A 98 -16.91 4.28 -1.22
N GLU A 99 -17.96 4.66 -0.50
CA GLU A 99 -18.27 6.05 -0.15
C GLU A 99 -17.93 6.36 1.31
N GLU A 100 -18.28 5.44 2.21
CA GLU A 100 -18.16 5.57 3.66
C GLU A 100 -17.36 4.41 4.25
N THR A 101 -16.57 4.70 5.28
CA THR A 101 -15.82 3.70 6.04
C THR A 101 -16.32 3.66 7.48
N ASN A 102 -16.44 2.47 8.05
CA ASN A 102 -16.68 2.24 9.47
C ASN A 102 -15.57 1.34 10.05
N ASP A 103 -15.57 1.13 11.36
CA ASP A 103 -14.52 0.34 12.04
C ASP A 103 -14.44 -1.14 11.60
N GLY A 104 -15.52 -1.67 11.01
CA GLY A 104 -15.59 -3.01 10.44
C GLY A 104 -15.30 -3.07 8.94
N SER A 105 -15.06 -1.93 8.28
CA SER A 105 -14.71 -1.88 6.86
C SER A 105 -13.34 -2.53 6.62
N LYS A 106 -13.25 -3.35 5.57
CA LYS A 106 -12.01 -4.00 5.14
C LYS A 106 -11.92 -4.03 3.62
N VAL A 107 -10.72 -3.78 3.12
CA VAL A 107 -10.33 -3.93 1.71
C VAL A 107 -9.18 -4.91 1.65
N ASN A 108 -9.27 -5.92 0.78
CA ASN A 108 -8.14 -6.76 0.43
C ASN A 108 -7.87 -6.64 -1.06
N ILE A 109 -6.62 -6.37 -1.42
CA ILE A 109 -6.14 -6.38 -2.80
C ILE A 109 -5.06 -7.44 -2.89
N SER A 110 -5.16 -8.32 -3.86
CA SER A 110 -4.12 -9.29 -4.19
C SER A 110 -3.75 -9.13 -5.65
N ALA A 111 -2.46 -9.15 -5.95
CA ALA A 111 -1.98 -9.05 -7.32
C ALA A 111 -0.84 -10.02 -7.59
N GLN A 112 -0.81 -10.53 -8.81
CA GLN A 112 0.26 -11.33 -9.36
C GLN A 112 0.95 -10.51 -10.44
N PHE A 113 2.21 -10.12 -10.22
CA PHE A 113 2.98 -9.34 -11.18
C PHE A 113 3.74 -10.23 -12.18
N SER A 114 4.12 -11.43 -11.74
CA SER A 114 4.71 -12.48 -12.57
C SER A 114 4.36 -13.85 -11.97
N ASP A 115 4.76 -14.95 -12.60
CA ASP A 115 4.46 -16.30 -12.08
C ASP A 115 5.02 -16.55 -10.67
N ALA A 116 6.07 -15.83 -10.27
CA ALA A 116 6.71 -15.95 -8.96
C ALA A 116 6.43 -14.78 -8.00
N VAL A 117 6.02 -13.61 -8.51
CA VAL A 117 5.91 -12.38 -7.70
C VAL A 117 4.45 -12.03 -7.43
N HIS A 118 4.10 -12.03 -6.14
CA HIS A 118 2.76 -11.77 -5.65
C HIS A 118 2.80 -10.70 -4.56
N GLY A 119 1.80 -9.82 -4.53
CA GLY A 119 1.63 -8.80 -3.52
C GLY A 119 0.23 -8.84 -2.91
N SER A 120 0.13 -8.50 -1.63
CA SER A 120 -1.14 -8.39 -0.93
C SER A 120 -1.19 -7.13 -0.08
N ILE A 121 -2.29 -6.40 -0.20
CA ILE A 121 -2.59 -5.22 0.59
C ILE A 121 -3.87 -5.50 1.36
N VAL A 122 -3.84 -5.31 2.67
CA VAL A 122 -5.02 -5.32 3.53
C VAL A 122 -5.14 -3.94 4.16
N ALA A 123 -6.33 -3.37 4.13
CA ALA A 123 -6.61 -2.11 4.81
C ALA A 123 -7.91 -2.23 5.59
N THR A 124 -8.01 -1.49 6.71
CA THR A 124 -9.19 -1.48 7.58
C THR A 124 -9.65 -0.05 7.86
N GLY A 125 -10.93 0.12 8.18
CA GLY A 125 -11.49 1.43 8.55
C GLY A 125 -11.25 2.49 7.48
N ILE A 126 -10.85 3.69 7.91
CA ILE A 126 -10.57 4.84 7.02
C ILE A 126 -9.44 4.55 6.01
N ASN A 127 -8.52 3.63 6.31
CA ASN A 127 -7.43 3.23 5.41
C ASN A 127 -7.96 2.52 4.15
N CYS A 128 -9.17 1.94 4.21
CA CYS A 128 -9.84 1.32 3.05
C CYS A 128 -9.99 2.27 1.86
N LYS A 129 -10.30 3.55 2.12
CA LYS A 129 -10.44 4.57 1.08
C LYS A 129 -9.12 4.78 0.33
N TYR A 130 -8.01 4.79 1.05
CA TYR A 130 -6.67 4.93 0.47
C TYR A 130 -6.30 3.68 -0.34
N ALA A 131 -6.53 2.48 0.21
CA ALA A 131 -6.29 1.23 -0.52
C ALA A 131 -7.10 1.16 -1.83
N TYR A 132 -8.37 1.57 -1.82
CA TYR A 132 -9.19 1.63 -3.02
C TYR A 132 -8.67 2.66 -4.04
N ASN A 133 -8.17 3.82 -3.59
CA ASN A 133 -7.56 4.80 -4.48
C ASN A 133 -6.25 4.29 -5.10
N ILE A 134 -5.40 3.62 -4.33
CA ILE A 134 -4.20 2.93 -4.83
C ILE A 134 -4.57 1.89 -5.89
N TYR A 135 -5.57 1.06 -5.62
CA TYR A 135 -6.05 0.07 -6.57
C TYR A 135 -6.47 0.70 -7.91
N LYS A 136 -7.28 1.77 -7.87
CA LYS A 136 -7.71 2.49 -9.07
C LYS A 136 -6.56 3.17 -9.81
N LYS A 137 -5.62 3.77 -9.07
CA LYS A 137 -4.52 4.56 -9.65
C LYS A 137 -3.44 3.68 -10.28
N TYR A 138 -3.08 2.59 -9.62
CA TYR A 138 -1.91 1.79 -10.01
C TYR A 138 -2.26 0.42 -10.58
N PHE A 139 -3.20 -0.31 -9.96
CA PHE A 139 -3.48 -1.70 -10.34
C PHE A 139 -4.34 -1.79 -11.59
N ILE A 140 -5.43 -1.01 -11.67
CA ILE A 140 -6.31 -1.01 -12.84
C ILE A 140 -5.58 -0.62 -14.14
N PRO A 141 -4.76 0.45 -14.20
CA PRO A 141 -4.03 0.77 -15.42
C PRO A 141 -3.00 -0.30 -15.79
N ALA A 142 -2.30 -0.87 -14.80
CA ALA A 142 -1.31 -1.92 -15.06
C ALA A 142 -1.94 -3.22 -15.59
N LEU A 143 -3.16 -3.57 -15.17
CA LEU A 143 -3.93 -4.66 -15.77
C LEU A 143 -4.25 -4.39 -17.24
N LYS A 144 -4.71 -3.17 -17.57
CA LYS A 144 -5.10 -2.79 -18.93
C LYS A 144 -3.92 -2.82 -19.91
N LYS A 145 -2.73 -2.41 -19.48
CA LYS A 145 -1.49 -2.43 -20.31
C LYS A 145 -1.14 -3.83 -20.80
N LYS A 146 -1.54 -4.89 -20.10
CA LYS A 146 -1.27 -6.27 -20.52
C LYS A 146 -2.25 -6.77 -21.58
N CYS A 147 -3.43 -6.17 -21.68
CA CYS A 147 -4.47 -6.54 -22.64
C CYS A 147 -4.36 -5.80 -23.98
N SER A 148 -3.48 -4.79 -24.08
CA SER A 148 -3.20 -3.98 -25.27
C SER A 148 -1.92 -4.45 -25.96
#